data_AF-A0A0B0D247-F1
#
_entry.id   AF-A0A0B0D247-F1
#
_cell.length_a   1.000
_cell.length_b   1.000
_cell.length_c   1.000
_cell.angle_alpha   90.00
_cell.angle_beta   90.00
_cell.angle_gamma   90.00
#
_symmetry.space_group_name_H-M   'P 1'
#
loop_
_entity.id
_entity.type
_entity.pdbx_description
1 polymer ?
#
loop_
_entity_poly.entity_id
_entity_poly.type
_entity_poly.pdbx_seq_one_letter_code
_entity_poly.pdbx_strand_id
1 'polypeptide(L)'
;MVGKGIKEVVNLAWISGWLVMVLCLLANVSPWFLIVAMLGKGIGGMIYLFNFVSLFLLIRYRKIYLHDRPYKRKLLLILVYLVVYPFLFISIMEGV
;
A
#
# COMPACT_ATOMS: atom_id res chain seq x y z
N MET A 1 -17.78 -11.07 -14.75
CA MET A 1 -16.92 -11.73 -13.74
C MET A 1 -15.59 -11.00 -13.51
N VAL A 2 -14.85 -10.65 -14.56
CA VAL A 2 -13.54 -9.93 -14.46
C VAL A 2 -13.59 -8.67 -13.57
N GLY A 3 -14.64 -7.83 -13.68
CA GLY A 3 -14.76 -6.61 -12.88
C GLY A 3 -14.90 -6.79 -11.36
N LYS A 4 -15.38 -7.95 -10.87
CA LYS A 4 -15.46 -8.24 -9.43
C LYS A 4 -14.08 -8.61 -8.87
N GLY A 5 -13.34 -9.47 -9.56
CA GLY A 5 -11.99 -9.87 -9.14
C GLY A 5 -11.01 -8.69 -9.08
N ILE A 6 -11.03 -7.80 -10.08
CA ILE A 6 -10.17 -6.60 -10.06
C ILE A 6 -10.52 -5.71 -8.86
N LYS A 7 -11.81 -5.58 -8.51
CA LYS A 7 -12.26 -4.78 -7.36
C LYS A 7 -11.74 -5.32 -6.03
N GLU A 8 -11.73 -6.63 -5.87
CA GLU A 8 -11.21 -7.30 -4.67
C GLU A 8 -9.70 -7.14 -4.56
N VAL A 9 -8.96 -7.33 -5.66
CA VAL A 9 -7.50 -7.13 -5.71
C VAL A 9 -7.13 -5.70 -5.30
N VAL A 10 -7.80 -4.71 -5.88
CA VAL A 10 -7.62 -3.30 -5.53
C VAL A 10 -7.94 -3.05 -4.06
N ASN A 11 -9.02 -3.64 -3.54
CA ASN A 11 -9.41 -3.50 -2.14
C ASN A 11 -8.37 -4.06 -1.19
N LEU A 12 -7.88 -5.27 -1.46
CA LEU A 12 -6.82 -5.90 -0.69
C LEU A 12 -5.54 -5.07 -0.70
N ALA A 13 -5.18 -4.50 -1.86
CA ALA A 13 -3.95 -3.73 -2.00
C ALA A 13 -3.92 -2.47 -1.15
N TRP A 14 -4.97 -1.66 -1.17
CA TRP A 14 -4.97 -0.44 -0.35
C TRP A 14 -5.07 -0.78 1.14
N ILE A 15 -5.84 -1.81 1.54
CA ILE A 15 -5.90 -2.24 2.95
C ILE A 15 -4.52 -2.71 3.43
N SER A 16 -3.85 -3.56 2.66
CA SER A 16 -2.53 -4.09 3.03
C SER A 16 -1.45 -3.01 3.02
N GLY A 17 -1.48 -2.08 2.05
CA GLY A 17 -0.56 -0.94 2.00
C GLY A 17 -0.66 -0.06 3.24
N TRP A 18 -1.88 0.30 3.65
CA TRP A 18 -2.08 1.11 4.85
C TRP A 18 -1.72 0.37 6.15
N LEU A 19 -1.98 -0.94 6.22
CA LEU A 19 -1.55 -1.76 7.35
C LEU A 19 -0.03 -1.77 7.50
N VAL A 20 0.71 -1.91 6.39
CA VAL A 20 2.18 -1.80 6.39
C VAL A 20 2.63 -0.41 6.82
N MET A 21 1.99 0.65 6.34
CA MET A 21 2.34 2.02 6.73
C MET A 21 2.22 2.23 8.24
N VAL A 22 1.16 1.74 8.86
CA VAL A 22 0.96 1.82 10.33
C VAL A 22 2.04 1.02 11.06
N LEU A 23 2.38 -0.18 10.59
CA LEU A 23 3.46 -0.98 11.18
C LEU A 23 4.82 -0.27 11.09
N CYS A 24 5.13 0.36 9.95
CA CYS A 24 6.35 1.16 9.77
C CYS A 24 6.40 2.36 10.72
N LEU A 25 5.27 3.05 10.96
CA LEU A 25 5.22 4.16 11.91
C LEU A 25 5.41 3.68 13.37
N LEU A 26 4.86 2.53 13.72
CA LEU A 26 5.05 1.91 15.04
C LEU A 26 6.47 1.41 15.27
N ALA A 27 7.22 1.10 14.19
CA ALA A 27 8.63 0.73 14.27
C ALA A 27 9.50 1.82 14.90
N ASN A 28 9.14 3.10 14.72
CA ASN A 28 9.85 4.22 15.34
C ASN A 28 9.61 4.35 16.84
N VAL A 29 8.62 3.65 17.42
CA VAL A 29 8.25 3.76 18.84
C VAL A 29 8.95 2.70 19.67
N SER A 30 9.26 1.52 19.11
CA SER A 30 9.89 0.44 19.87
C SER A 30 10.77 -0.47 19.00
N PRO A 31 11.96 -0.84 19.49
CA PRO A 31 12.94 -1.65 18.75
C PRO A 31 12.44 -3.07 18.42
N TRP A 32 11.46 -3.59 19.15
CA TRP A 32 10.82 -4.87 18.81
C TRP A 32 10.08 -4.80 17.47
N PHE A 33 9.48 -3.64 17.15
CA PHE A 33 8.83 -3.42 15.86
C PHE A 33 9.85 -3.14 14.75
N LEU A 34 11.05 -2.67 15.07
CA LEU A 34 12.15 -2.52 14.11
C LEU A 34 12.59 -3.87 13.55
N ILE A 35 12.71 -4.90 14.40
CA ILE A 35 13.05 -6.27 13.98
C ILE A 35 11.97 -6.83 13.05
N VAL A 36 10.70 -6.62 13.40
CA VAL A 36 9.54 -7.01 12.56
C VAL A 36 9.55 -6.24 11.24
N ALA A 37 9.89 -4.95 11.24
CA ALA A 37 9.98 -4.12 10.04
C ALA A 37 11.17 -4.54 9.14
N MET A 38 12.30 -4.94 9.72
CA MET A 38 13.44 -5.48 8.97
C MET A 38 13.13 -6.80 8.29
N LEU A 39 12.49 -7.75 9.00
CA LEU A 39 11.97 -8.99 8.41
C LEU A 39 10.88 -8.69 7.36
N GLY A 40 10.11 -7.64 7.61
CA GLY A 40 9.09 -7.12 6.71
C GLY A 40 9.64 -6.42 5.45
N LYS A 41 10.95 -6.20 5.28
CA LYS A 41 11.50 -5.48 4.09
C LYS A 41 11.08 -6.12 2.77
N GLY A 42 11.10 -7.46 2.70
CA GLY A 42 10.64 -8.20 1.52
C GLY A 42 9.12 -8.08 1.30
N ILE A 43 8.36 -8.23 2.39
CA ILE A 43 6.89 -8.19 2.36
C ILE A 43 6.38 -6.77 2.01
N GLY A 44 6.98 -5.74 2.61
CA GLY A 44 6.66 -4.34 2.33
C GLY A 44 6.98 -3.94 0.89
N GLY A 45 8.11 -4.39 0.34
CA GLY A 45 8.44 -4.22 -1.08
C GLY A 45 7.45 -4.91 -2.02
N MET A 46 7.01 -6.14 -1.68
CA MET A 46 5.96 -6.83 -2.44
C MET A 46 4.61 -6.09 -2.37
N ILE A 47 4.23 -5.59 -1.20
CA ILE A 47 2.99 -4.83 -1.00
C ILE A 47 3.06 -3.48 -1.75
N TYR A 48 4.24 -2.87 -1.83
CA TYR A 48 4.49 -1.69 -2.65
C TYR A 48 4.23 -1.96 -4.13
N LEU A 49 4.83 -3.02 -4.69
CA LEU A 49 4.57 -3.43 -6.07
C LEU A 49 3.10 -3.78 -6.31
N PHE A 50 2.46 -4.45 -5.35
CA PHE A 50 1.05 -4.81 -5.43
C PHE A 50 0.13 -3.57 -5.44
N ASN A 51 0.45 -2.53 -4.67
CA ASN A 51 -0.23 -1.23 -4.71
C ASN A 51 0.01 -0.50 -6.03
N PHE A 52 1.21 -0.58 -6.60
CA PHE A 52 1.53 0.01 -7.89
C PHE A 52 0.72 -0.63 -9.03
N VAL A 53 0.66 -1.97 -9.07
CA VAL A 53 -0.18 -2.71 -10.03
C VAL A 53 -1.66 -2.38 -9.81
N SER A 54 -2.11 -2.27 -8.56
CA SER A 54 -3.49 -1.91 -8.25
C SER A 54 -3.85 -0.49 -8.69
N LEU A 55 -2.93 0.46 -8.58
CA LEU A 55 -3.09 1.82 -9.13
C LEU A 55 -3.25 1.77 -10.65
N PHE A 56 -2.40 1.00 -11.35
CA PHE A 56 -2.50 0.82 -12.79
C PHE A 56 -3.86 0.21 -13.20
N LEU A 57 -4.32 -0.81 -12.49
CA LEU A 57 -5.64 -1.42 -12.70
C LEU A 57 -6.78 -0.42 -12.45
N LEU A 58 -6.67 0.43 -11.41
CA LEU A 58 -7.64 1.48 -11.09
C LEU A 58 -7.80 2.51 -12.22
N ILE A 59 -6.67 2.88 -12.84
CA ILE A 59 -6.63 3.84 -13.94
C ILE A 59 -7.13 3.19 -15.23
N ARG A 60 -6.62 2.00 -15.56
CA ARG A 60 -6.97 1.27 -16.79
C ARG A 60 -8.45 0.91 -16.84
N TYR A 61 -9.01 0.47 -15.72
CA TYR A 61 -10.42 0.06 -15.61
C TYR A 61 -11.32 1.13 -15.02
N ARG A 62 -10.92 2.41 -15.06
CA ARG A 62 -11.66 3.54 -14.48
C ARG A 62 -13.17 3.51 -14.75
N LYS A 63 -13.62 3.13 -15.96
CA LYS A 63 -15.05 3.04 -16.32
C LYS A 63 -15.84 2.07 -15.42
N ILE A 64 -15.21 0.97 -14.99
CA ILE A 64 -15.81 -0.04 -14.09
C ILE A 64 -15.93 0.50 -12.65
N TYR A 65 -15.05 1.42 -12.28
CA TYR A 65 -14.99 2.00 -10.94
C TYR A 65 -15.64 3.38 -10.82
N LEU A 66 -16.02 4.01 -11.94
CA LEU A 66 -16.55 5.38 -11.94
C LEU A 66 -17.84 5.50 -11.10
N HIS A 67 -18.63 4.41 -11.02
CA HIS A 67 -19.83 4.32 -10.19
C HIS A 67 -19.57 3.88 -8.74
N ASP A 68 -18.32 3.55 -8.40
CA ASP A 68 -17.93 3.14 -7.05
C ASP A 68 -17.64 4.41 -6.22
N ARG A 69 -18.54 4.76 -5.28
CA ARG A 69 -18.40 5.98 -4.46
C ARG A 69 -17.00 6.16 -3.82
N PRO A 70 -16.31 5.12 -3.31
CA PRO A 70 -14.95 5.27 -2.78
C PRO A 70 -13.81 5.26 -3.81
N TYR A 71 -14.07 5.30 -5.14
CA TYR A 71 -13.01 5.25 -6.16
C TYR A 71 -11.93 6.31 -5.95
N LYS A 72 -12.33 7.59 -5.82
CA LYS A 72 -11.40 8.70 -5.62
C LYS A 72 -10.61 8.55 -4.32
N ARG A 73 -11.25 8.06 -3.25
CA ARG A 73 -10.60 7.82 -1.97
C ARG A 73 -9.55 6.73 -2.07
N LYS A 74 -9.86 5.59 -2.70
CA LYS A 74 -8.89 4.50 -2.93
C LYS A 74 -7.71 4.96 -3.79
N LEU A 75 -7.99 5.70 -4.86
CA LEU A 75 -6.95 6.28 -5.71
C LEU A 75 -5.99 7.17 -4.90
N LEU A 76 -6.54 8.09 -4.11
CA LEU A 76 -5.75 8.99 -3.25
C LEU A 76 -4.94 8.20 -2.21
N LEU A 77 -5.57 7.24 -1.53
CA LEU A 77 -4.93 6.43 -0.50
C LEU A 77 -3.77 5.57 -1.05
N ILE A 78 -3.92 5.01 -2.25
CA ILE A 78 -2.85 4.24 -2.91
C ILE A 78 -1.73 5.19 -3.36
N LEU A 79 -2.06 6.36 -3.92
CA LEU A 79 -1.06 7.36 -4.30
C LEU A 79 -0.26 7.86 -3.10
N VAL A 80 -0.93 8.20 -2.00
CA VAL A 80 -0.29 8.60 -0.75
C VAL A 80 0.65 7.50 -0.26
N TYR A 81 0.19 6.25 -0.22
CA TYR A 81 1.04 5.13 0.16
C TYR A 81 2.28 5.00 -0.75
N LEU A 82 2.12 5.05 -2.07
CA LEU A 82 3.23 4.91 -3.01
C LEU A 82 4.25 6.06 -2.89
N VAL A 83 3.81 7.26 -2.52
CA VAL A 83 4.71 8.40 -2.32
C VAL A 83 5.38 8.33 -0.94
N VAL A 84 4.63 8.02 0.12
CA VAL A 84 5.11 8.08 1.51
C VAL A 84 5.95 6.86 1.90
N TYR A 85 5.59 5.68 1.40
CA TYR A 85 6.25 4.43 1.77
C TYR A 85 7.76 4.42 1.47
N PRO A 86 8.26 4.89 0.32
CA PRO A 86 9.71 4.98 0.06
C PRO A 86 10.44 5.83 1.09
N PHE A 87 9.88 6.96 1.51
CA PHE A 87 10.50 7.81 2.54
C PHE A 87 10.56 7.10 3.90
N LEU A 88 9.45 6.48 4.32
CA LEU A 88 9.42 5.69 5.55
C LEU A 88 10.42 4.52 5.49
N PHE A 89 10.51 3.86 4.35
CA PHE A 89 11.43 2.75 4.14
C PHE A 89 12.88 3.22 4.26
N ILE A 90 13.24 4.35 3.63
CA ILE A 90 14.58 4.94 3.73
C ILE A 90 14.88 5.36 5.17
N SER A 91 13.96 6.04 5.87
CA SER A 91 14.15 6.41 7.28
C SER A 91 14.39 5.19 8.18
N ILE A 92 13.72 4.08 7.95
CA ILE A 92 13.94 2.83 8.69
C ILE A 92 15.29 2.17 8.32
N MET A 93 15.77 2.37 7.09
CA MET A 93 17.06 1.86 6.63
C MET A 93 18.25 2.68 7.14
N GLU A 94 18.11 4.01 7.19
CA GLU A 94 19.14 4.96 7.63
C GLU A 94 19.12 5.20 9.15
N GLY A 95 17.99 4.91 9.82
CA GLY A 95 17.82 5.00 11.28
C GLY A 95 18.34 3.79 12.06
N VAL A 96 19.33 3.08 11.50
CA VAL A 96 20.10 1.98 12.12
C VAL A 96 21.56 2.40 12.18
#